data_AF-A0A2E3MZI8-F1
#
_entry.id   AF-A0A2E3MZI8-F1
#
_cell.length_a   1.000
_cell.length_b   1.000
_cell.length_c   1.000
_cell.angle_alpha   90.00
_cell.angle_beta   90.00
_cell.angle_gamma   90.00
#
_symmetry.space_group_name_H-M   'P 1'
#
loop_
_entity.id
_entity.type
_entity.pdbx_description
1 polymer ?
#
loop_
_entity_poly.entity_id
_entity_poly.type
_entity_poly.pdbx_seq_one_letter_code
_entity_poly.pdbx_strand_id
1 'polypeptide(L)'
;MRLVLISSFFFYSVFSVSQNIVPLVDFSRYFKNFQDGYFRQIEFQPISEFKYGDNLVAYVDFRGNLIVYDGIKKNSISNLRVEYEVSDKLMIWKVGETLNMWDETGKRTLTFNVRNYWVKDDIIVFEDTRYNSVSVYYNGEIYPLYNSLGDLNSPDFIGENIVAFRDNGNFNKVFWGGAIYDIDVWQSSFSYNGGTDILAFNDLVNGTFTVFDKGVFYDVEDFYMDAYKAGRGFVAYTNLNGDLIYYSNGTKQKLSNFAPDFWDVKDDVIVWSENAFFYAFSNGEKIELARYIPKDYQLKNNTVAFRNIMGGVSALVNGEIVEITNQFNSTYSIHTNSVLVELFNRSFILFTNGKKYVM
;
A
#
# COMPACT_ATOMS: atom_id res chain seq x y z
N MET A 1 24.30 52.01 13.90
CA MET A 1 24.86 50.96 13.02
C MET A 1 24.93 49.70 13.87
N ARG A 2 24.15 48.63 13.71
CA ARG A 2 23.46 47.98 12.59
C ARG A 2 22.12 47.42 13.12
N LEU A 3 21.02 47.64 12.40
CA LEU A 3 19.80 46.84 12.56
C LEU A 3 20.04 45.47 11.89
N VAL A 4 19.81 44.39 12.62
CA VAL A 4 19.78 43.02 12.07
C VAL A 4 18.34 42.70 11.73
N LEU A 5 18.01 42.67 10.43
CA LEU A 5 16.75 42.14 9.92
C LEU A 5 16.85 40.61 9.94
N ILE A 6 16.04 39.95 10.77
CA ILE A 6 15.80 38.51 10.67
C ILE A 6 14.60 38.34 9.74
N SER A 7 14.83 37.95 8.48
CA SER A 7 13.74 37.57 7.57
C SER A 7 13.27 36.18 7.93
N SER A 8 12.05 36.07 8.47
CA SER A 8 11.38 34.79 8.68
C SER A 8 10.90 34.26 7.33
N PHE A 9 11.51 33.19 6.83
CA PHE A 9 11.05 32.46 5.66
C PHE A 9 9.83 31.62 6.07
N PHE A 10 8.63 32.11 5.79
CA PHE A 10 7.40 31.32 5.88
C PHE A 10 7.43 30.31 4.72
N PHE A 11 7.74 29.05 5.03
CA PHE A 11 7.47 27.94 4.12
C PHE A 11 5.95 27.77 4.04
N TYR A 12 5.34 28.29 2.98
CA TYR A 12 4.00 27.86 2.58
C TYR A 12 4.11 26.41 2.12
N SER A 13 3.55 25.49 2.90
CA SER A 13 3.25 24.14 2.44
C SER A 13 2.19 24.25 1.35
N VAL A 14 2.61 24.14 0.10
CA VAL A 14 1.69 23.91 -1.02
C VAL A 14 1.16 22.50 -0.81
N PHE A 15 -0.10 22.38 -0.39
CA PHE A 15 -0.82 21.12 -0.44
C PHE A 15 -0.84 20.68 -1.91
N SER A 16 0.02 19.74 -2.26
CA SER A 16 -0.10 19.02 -3.51
C SER A 16 -1.41 18.25 -3.43
N VAL A 17 -2.44 18.72 -4.16
CA VAL A 17 -3.66 17.93 -4.35
C VAL A 17 -3.22 16.75 -5.20
N SER A 18 -2.97 15.61 -4.56
CA SER A 18 -2.76 14.36 -5.28
C SER A 18 -3.94 14.18 -6.24
N GLN A 19 -3.62 13.89 -7.51
CA GLN A 19 -4.64 13.62 -8.51
C GLN A 19 -5.20 12.23 -8.24
N ASN A 20 -6.30 12.16 -7.48
CA ASN A 20 -6.94 10.88 -7.19
C ASN A 20 -7.45 10.25 -8.51
N ILE A 21 -6.90 9.11 -8.89
CA ILE A 21 -7.42 8.31 -10.01
C ILE A 21 -8.47 7.35 -9.45
N VAL A 22 -9.71 7.51 -9.93
CA VAL A 22 -10.86 6.68 -9.57
C VAL A 22 -11.41 6.08 -10.87
N PRO A 23 -10.78 5.00 -11.39
CA PRO A 23 -11.17 4.41 -12.65
C PRO A 23 -12.44 3.57 -12.45
N LEU A 24 -13.39 3.71 -13.37
CA LEU A 24 -14.62 2.92 -13.38
C LEU A 24 -15.13 2.67 -14.79
N VAL A 25 -15.93 1.62 -14.93
CA VAL A 25 -16.68 1.33 -16.15
C VAL A 25 -18.15 1.62 -15.87
N ASP A 26 -18.73 2.54 -16.62
CA ASP A 26 -20.13 2.94 -16.40
C ASP A 26 -21.14 1.94 -17.00
N PHE A 27 -22.44 2.21 -16.80
CA PHE A 27 -23.51 1.37 -17.34
C PHE A 27 -23.48 1.24 -18.88
N SER A 28 -22.91 2.23 -19.58
CA SER A 28 -22.74 2.25 -21.04
C SER A 28 -21.45 1.58 -21.49
N ARG A 29 -20.67 1.00 -20.56
CA ARG A 29 -19.35 0.40 -20.78
C ARG A 29 -18.27 1.39 -21.22
N TYR A 30 -18.46 2.67 -20.94
CA TYR A 30 -17.40 3.67 -21.13
C TYR A 30 -16.46 3.66 -19.94
N PHE A 31 -15.16 3.68 -20.24
CA PHE A 31 -14.13 3.75 -19.21
C PHE A 31 -13.91 5.21 -18.81
N LYS A 32 -14.08 5.50 -17.52
CA LYS A 32 -14.05 6.86 -16.96
C LYS A 32 -13.10 6.97 -15.79
N ASN A 33 -12.69 8.20 -15.51
CA ASN A 33 -11.98 8.58 -14.30
C ASN A 33 -12.65 9.81 -13.68
N PHE A 34 -12.68 9.89 -12.36
CA PHE A 34 -13.10 11.10 -11.68
C PHE A 34 -11.93 12.08 -11.55
N GLN A 35 -12.08 13.29 -12.08
CA GLN A 35 -11.05 14.33 -12.01
C GLN A 35 -11.69 15.72 -11.98
N ASP A 36 -11.16 16.60 -11.12
CA ASP A 36 -11.62 17.99 -10.97
C ASP A 36 -13.14 18.14 -10.69
N GLY A 37 -13.74 17.18 -9.98
CA GLY A 37 -15.17 17.22 -9.64
C GLY A 37 -16.11 16.59 -10.66
N TYR A 38 -15.59 16.04 -11.76
CA TYR A 38 -16.40 15.47 -12.84
C TYR A 38 -15.89 14.09 -13.27
N PHE A 39 -16.82 13.22 -13.70
CA PHE A 39 -16.48 11.96 -14.36
C PHE A 39 -16.08 12.21 -15.81
N ARG A 40 -14.78 12.12 -16.10
CA ARG A 40 -14.20 12.28 -17.43
C ARG A 40 -14.08 10.93 -18.12
N GLN A 41 -14.39 10.90 -19.40
CA GLN A 41 -14.26 9.70 -20.21
C GLN A 41 -12.83 9.52 -20.71
N ILE A 42 -12.23 8.37 -20.43
CA ILE A 42 -10.89 7.98 -20.91
C ILE A 42 -10.99 7.28 -22.27
N GLU A 43 -11.94 6.34 -22.40
CA GLU A 43 -12.16 5.57 -23.63
C GLU A 43 -13.62 5.60 -24.09
N PHE A 44 -13.79 5.70 -25.41
CA PHE A 44 -15.09 5.64 -26.10
C PHE A 44 -15.48 4.25 -26.54
N GLN A 45 -14.55 3.32 -26.52
CA GLN A 45 -14.81 1.91 -26.83
C GLN A 45 -14.59 1.08 -25.55
N PRO A 46 -15.30 -0.05 -25.40
CA PRO A 46 -15.12 -0.92 -24.24
C PRO A 46 -13.66 -1.41 -24.15
N ILE A 47 -13.07 -1.23 -22.97
CA ILE A 47 -11.77 -1.83 -22.62
C ILE A 47 -11.97 -3.31 -22.27
N SER A 48 -10.92 -4.13 -22.39
CA SER A 48 -11.03 -5.55 -22.01
C SER A 48 -10.77 -5.77 -20.52
N GLU A 49 -9.81 -5.06 -19.94
CA GLU A 49 -9.41 -5.18 -18.54
C GLU A 49 -8.62 -3.95 -18.09
N PHE A 50 -8.56 -3.71 -16.78
CA PHE A 50 -7.71 -2.70 -16.18
C PHE A 50 -7.20 -3.13 -14.80
N LYS A 51 -6.04 -2.58 -14.40
CA LYS A 51 -5.50 -2.59 -13.03
C LYS A 51 -5.12 -1.16 -12.66
N TYR A 52 -5.27 -0.80 -11.40
CA TYR A 52 -5.08 0.58 -10.95
C TYR A 52 -4.26 0.64 -9.66
N GLY A 53 -3.51 1.73 -9.55
CA GLY A 53 -2.93 2.23 -8.31
C GLY A 53 -3.58 3.54 -7.92
N ASP A 54 -2.97 4.24 -6.97
CA ASP A 54 -3.41 5.59 -6.60
C ASP A 54 -3.08 6.64 -7.68
N ASN A 55 -1.93 6.52 -8.33
CA ASN A 55 -1.42 7.54 -9.27
C ASN A 55 -1.49 7.14 -10.74
N LEU A 56 -1.81 5.89 -11.06
CA LEU A 56 -1.92 5.43 -12.45
C LEU A 56 -2.97 4.34 -12.63
N VAL A 57 -3.46 4.21 -13.86
CA VAL A 57 -4.25 3.07 -14.29
C VAL A 57 -3.68 2.50 -15.58
N ALA A 58 -3.49 1.18 -15.59
CA ALA A 58 -3.09 0.44 -16.77
C ALA A 58 -4.28 -0.36 -17.27
N TYR A 59 -4.52 -0.34 -18.58
CA TYR A 59 -5.66 -1.02 -19.18
C TYR A 59 -5.36 -1.45 -20.61
N VAL A 60 -6.14 -2.41 -21.09
CA VAL A 60 -6.05 -2.89 -22.47
C VAL A 60 -7.21 -2.30 -23.29
N ASP A 61 -6.85 -1.51 -24.30
CA ASP A 61 -7.82 -0.83 -25.16
C ASP A 61 -8.58 -1.81 -26.09
N PHE A 62 -9.56 -1.30 -26.83
CA PHE A 62 -10.37 -2.10 -27.75
C PHE A 62 -9.58 -2.75 -28.90
N ARG A 63 -8.36 -2.27 -29.17
CA ARG A 63 -7.45 -2.80 -30.19
C ARG A 63 -6.47 -3.83 -29.61
N GLY A 64 -6.50 -4.07 -28.30
CA GLY A 64 -5.58 -4.96 -27.60
C GLY A 64 -4.25 -4.32 -27.21
N ASN A 65 -4.11 -2.99 -27.30
CA ASN A 65 -2.91 -2.30 -26.84
C ASN A 65 -2.97 -2.10 -25.32
N LEU A 66 -1.85 -2.34 -24.65
CA LEU A 66 -1.65 -1.95 -23.27
C LEU A 66 -1.37 -0.45 -23.21
N ILE A 67 -2.19 0.26 -22.45
CA ILE A 67 -2.12 1.71 -22.23
C ILE A 67 -1.88 1.97 -20.74
N VAL A 68 -1.08 2.98 -20.43
CA VAL A 68 -1.02 3.58 -19.09
C VAL A 68 -1.60 4.99 -19.14
N TYR A 69 -2.40 5.33 -18.13
CA TYR A 69 -2.96 6.66 -17.93
C TYR A 69 -2.58 7.18 -16.55
N ASP A 70 -1.89 8.32 -16.51
CA ASP A 70 -1.34 8.97 -15.31
C ASP A 70 -2.28 10.03 -14.71
N GLY A 71 -3.56 10.03 -15.10
CA GLY A 71 -4.53 11.07 -14.74
C GLY A 71 -4.55 12.25 -15.71
N ILE A 72 -3.55 12.42 -16.57
CA ILE A 72 -3.47 13.52 -17.54
C ILE A 72 -3.34 13.00 -18.97
N LYS A 73 -2.41 12.08 -19.20
CA LYS A 73 -1.98 11.61 -20.52
C LYS A 73 -2.10 10.10 -20.62
N LYS A 74 -2.47 9.65 -21.81
CA LYS A 74 -2.47 8.25 -22.21
C LYS A 74 -1.17 7.94 -22.94
N ASN A 75 -0.43 6.93 -22.50
CA ASN A 75 0.77 6.46 -23.17
C ASN A 75 0.57 5.00 -23.61
N SER A 76 0.81 4.73 -24.90
CA SER A 76 0.79 3.36 -25.41
C SER A 76 2.08 2.66 -25.01
N ILE A 77 1.95 1.57 -24.24
CA ILE A 77 3.05 0.80 -23.68
C ILE A 77 3.44 -0.35 -24.61
N SER A 78 2.44 -1.12 -25.04
CA SER A 78 2.64 -2.29 -25.88
C SER A 78 1.45 -2.44 -26.83
N ASN A 79 1.73 -2.84 -28.07
CA ASN A 79 0.71 -3.28 -29.03
C ASN A 79 0.49 -4.80 -28.99
N LEU A 80 1.21 -5.50 -28.12
CA LEU A 80 1.03 -6.92 -27.85
C LEU A 80 0.27 -7.08 -26.53
N ARG A 81 -0.56 -8.13 -26.47
CA ARG A 81 -1.14 -8.58 -25.22
C ARG A 81 -0.04 -9.17 -24.35
N VAL A 82 0.22 -8.52 -23.22
CA VAL A 82 1.30 -8.88 -22.28
C VAL A 82 0.73 -8.94 -20.88
N GLU A 83 1.35 -9.74 -20.03
CA GLU A 83 1.08 -9.73 -18.60
C GLU A 83 1.65 -8.44 -18.00
N TYR A 84 0.85 -7.79 -17.15
CA TYR A 84 1.22 -6.55 -16.48
C TYR A 84 0.70 -6.53 -15.04
N GLU A 85 1.40 -5.82 -14.18
CA GLU A 85 1.01 -5.55 -12.78
C GLU A 85 1.16 -4.07 -12.48
N VAL A 86 0.40 -3.62 -11.48
CA VAL A 86 0.31 -2.21 -11.07
C VAL A 86 0.35 -2.16 -9.54
N SER A 87 1.22 -1.31 -8.99
CA SER A 87 1.17 -0.85 -7.60
C SER A 87 0.60 0.57 -7.55
N ASP A 88 0.64 1.22 -6.38
CA ASP A 88 0.11 2.59 -6.27
C ASP A 88 0.83 3.61 -7.18
N LYS A 89 2.12 3.38 -7.51
CA LYS A 89 2.93 4.31 -8.32
C LYS A 89 3.69 3.67 -9.47
N LEU A 90 3.81 2.35 -9.49
CA LEU A 90 4.61 1.63 -10.48
C LEU A 90 3.74 0.72 -11.33
N MET A 91 4.17 0.51 -12.56
CA MET A 91 3.63 -0.52 -13.43
C MET A 91 4.77 -1.33 -14.01
N ILE A 92 4.55 -2.63 -14.18
CA ILE A 92 5.45 -3.50 -14.93
C ILE A 92 4.72 -4.23 -16.02
N TRP A 93 5.46 -4.67 -17.03
CA TRP A 93 5.00 -5.65 -18.00
C TRP A 93 6.16 -6.50 -18.52
N LYS A 94 5.84 -7.74 -18.88
CA LYS A 94 6.81 -8.71 -19.37
C LYS A 94 6.63 -8.97 -20.87
N VAL A 95 7.72 -8.92 -21.63
CA VAL A 95 7.77 -9.28 -23.06
C VAL A 95 8.82 -10.36 -23.24
N GLY A 96 8.40 -11.62 -23.42
CA GLY A 96 9.34 -12.75 -23.38
C GLY A 96 10.01 -12.82 -22.00
N GLU A 97 11.35 -12.79 -21.94
CA GLU A 97 12.10 -12.72 -20.68
C GLU A 97 12.45 -11.28 -20.26
N THR A 98 12.06 -10.28 -21.03
CA THR A 98 12.37 -8.89 -20.73
C THR A 98 11.34 -8.30 -19.76
N LEU A 99 11.80 -7.86 -18.59
CA LEU A 99 11.00 -7.11 -17.63
C LEU A 99 11.13 -5.61 -17.91
N ASN A 100 9.99 -4.96 -18.10
CA ASN A 100 9.91 -3.52 -18.28
C ASN A 100 9.05 -2.91 -17.19
N MET A 101 9.24 -1.62 -16.98
CA MET A 101 8.52 -0.85 -15.99
C MET A 101 8.14 0.54 -16.50
N TRP A 102 7.19 1.15 -15.81
CA TRP A 102 6.77 2.54 -15.94
C TRP A 102 6.69 3.16 -14.56
N ASP A 103 7.27 4.35 -14.43
CA ASP A 103 7.10 5.25 -13.29
C ASP A 103 6.93 6.70 -13.77
N GLU A 104 7.07 7.67 -12.85
CA GLU A 104 6.98 9.11 -13.15
C GLU A 104 8.03 9.59 -14.17
N THR A 105 9.16 8.90 -14.32
CA THR A 105 10.20 9.21 -15.32
C THR A 105 9.90 8.61 -16.69
N GLY A 106 8.91 7.71 -16.77
CA GLY A 106 8.45 7.06 -17.99
C GLY A 106 8.86 5.59 -18.07
N LYS A 107 8.98 5.07 -19.29
CA LYS A 107 9.27 3.65 -19.52
C LYS A 107 10.76 3.32 -19.35
N ARG A 108 11.04 2.17 -18.74
CA ARG A 108 12.40 1.62 -18.60
C ARG A 108 12.40 0.10 -18.70
N THR A 109 13.49 -0.47 -19.23
CA THR A 109 13.74 -1.92 -19.14
C THR A 109 14.62 -2.19 -17.91
N LEU A 110 14.16 -3.10 -17.03
CA LEU A 110 14.89 -3.49 -15.82
C LEU A 110 15.92 -4.59 -16.11
N THR A 111 15.49 -5.63 -16.81
CA THR A 111 16.37 -6.74 -17.24
C THR A 111 15.83 -7.39 -18.51
N PHE A 112 16.72 -8.04 -19.25
CA PHE A 112 16.37 -8.84 -20.43
C PHE A 112 16.13 -10.32 -20.12
N ASN A 113 16.47 -10.78 -18.90
CA ASN A 113 16.43 -12.19 -18.51
C ASN A 113 15.80 -12.36 -17.10
N VAL A 114 14.55 -11.94 -16.95
CA VAL A 114 13.83 -12.07 -15.68
C VAL A 114 13.34 -13.50 -15.46
N ARG A 115 13.64 -14.05 -14.27
CA ARG A 115 13.00 -15.29 -13.79
C ARG A 115 11.73 -14.96 -13.02
N ASN A 116 11.88 -14.39 -11.83
CA ASN A 116 10.79 -13.92 -10.98
C ASN A 116 10.89 -12.42 -10.74
N TYR A 117 9.75 -11.81 -10.41
CA TYR A 117 9.66 -10.40 -10.04
C TYR A 117 8.51 -10.18 -9.06
N TRP A 118 8.58 -9.06 -8.34
CA TRP A 118 7.57 -8.62 -7.39
C TRP A 118 7.46 -7.10 -7.46
N VAL A 119 6.23 -6.60 -7.56
CA VAL A 119 5.94 -5.16 -7.59
C VAL A 119 5.15 -4.75 -6.37
N LYS A 120 5.65 -3.71 -5.72
CA LYS A 120 5.02 -3.01 -4.60
C LYS A 120 5.07 -1.50 -4.88
N ASP A 121 4.65 -0.68 -3.94
CA ASP A 121 4.39 0.74 -4.17
C ASP A 121 5.62 1.49 -4.69
N ASP A 122 6.75 1.40 -3.99
CA ASP A 122 7.97 2.13 -4.35
C ASP A 122 9.10 1.22 -4.86
N ILE A 123 8.92 -0.10 -4.83
CA ILE A 123 9.96 -1.06 -5.21
C ILE A 123 9.51 -2.11 -6.23
N ILE A 124 10.48 -2.53 -7.05
CA ILE A 124 10.37 -3.70 -7.91
C ILE A 124 11.55 -4.61 -7.60
N VAL A 125 11.29 -5.77 -7.01
CA VAL A 125 12.33 -6.78 -6.80
C VAL A 125 12.30 -7.75 -7.98
N PHE A 126 13.45 -8.09 -8.52
CA PHE A 126 13.53 -9.02 -9.64
C PHE A 126 14.80 -9.87 -9.60
N GLU A 127 14.66 -11.09 -10.14
CA GLU A 127 15.75 -12.02 -10.34
C GLU A 127 16.23 -11.93 -11.80
N ASP A 128 17.51 -11.60 -11.97
CA ASP A 128 18.18 -11.54 -13.26
C ASP A 128 19.07 -12.77 -13.45
N THR A 129 18.73 -13.64 -14.40
CA THR A 129 19.47 -14.88 -14.64
C THR A 129 20.72 -14.69 -15.48
N ARG A 130 20.89 -13.55 -16.15
CA ARG A 130 22.11 -13.22 -16.90
C ARG A 130 23.26 -12.93 -15.95
N TYR A 131 22.99 -12.21 -14.87
CA TYR A 131 23.97 -11.89 -13.83
C TYR A 131 23.87 -12.82 -12.60
N ASN A 132 22.87 -13.70 -12.60
CA ASN A 132 22.50 -14.56 -11.49
C ASN A 132 22.41 -13.77 -10.18
N SER A 133 21.54 -12.77 -10.16
CA SER A 133 21.42 -11.78 -9.10
C SER A 133 19.97 -11.49 -8.73
N VAL A 134 19.74 -11.15 -7.47
CA VAL A 134 18.50 -10.49 -7.04
C VAL A 134 18.78 -9.00 -6.89
N SER A 135 17.96 -8.17 -7.51
CA SER A 135 18.09 -6.72 -7.48
C SER A 135 16.76 -6.06 -7.15
N VAL A 136 16.83 -4.85 -6.61
CA VAL A 136 15.67 -4.01 -6.33
C VAL A 136 15.78 -2.70 -7.10
N TYR A 137 14.74 -2.38 -7.85
CA TYR A 137 14.52 -1.03 -8.36
C TYR A 137 13.90 -0.19 -7.25
N TYR A 138 14.51 0.96 -6.96
CA TYR A 138 14.00 1.92 -5.98
C TYR A 138 14.42 3.33 -6.40
N ASN A 139 13.47 4.27 -6.44
CA ASN A 139 13.70 5.70 -6.69
C ASN A 139 14.62 6.01 -7.90
N GLY A 140 14.39 5.37 -9.05
CA GLY A 140 15.18 5.63 -10.26
C GLY A 140 16.46 4.81 -10.39
N GLU A 141 16.87 4.07 -9.37
CA GLU A 141 18.11 3.30 -9.36
C GLU A 141 17.85 1.80 -9.16
N ILE A 142 18.82 0.98 -9.58
CA ILE A 142 18.80 -0.47 -9.37
C ILE A 142 19.91 -0.80 -8.38
N TYR A 143 19.53 -1.38 -7.24
CA TYR A 143 20.44 -1.80 -6.19
C TYR A 143 20.57 -3.33 -6.22
N PRO A 144 21.79 -3.90 -6.35
CA PRO A 144 21.98 -5.34 -6.21
C PRO A 144 21.79 -5.73 -4.74
N LEU A 145 20.92 -6.70 -4.47
CA LEU A 145 20.76 -7.27 -3.13
C LEU A 145 21.83 -8.33 -2.88
N TYR A 146 21.96 -9.28 -3.80
CA TYR A 146 23.05 -10.27 -3.80
C TYR A 146 23.17 -10.96 -5.17
N ASN A 147 24.34 -11.57 -5.42
CA ASN A 147 24.59 -12.44 -6.57
C ASN A 147 24.87 -13.85 -6.06
N SER A 148 24.39 -14.87 -6.75
CA SER A 148 24.63 -16.29 -6.39
C SER A 148 25.51 -16.98 -7.44
N LEU A 149 26.24 -18.03 -7.02
CA LEU A 149 26.87 -18.97 -7.95
C LEU A 149 25.98 -20.19 -8.24
N GLY A 150 24.91 -20.37 -7.46
CA GLY A 150 23.94 -21.44 -7.60
C GLY A 150 22.54 -20.87 -7.85
N ASP A 151 21.52 -21.52 -7.31
CA ASP A 151 20.15 -21.03 -7.41
C ASP A 151 19.96 -19.70 -6.66
N LEU A 152 19.05 -18.87 -7.16
CA LEU A 152 18.57 -17.68 -6.47
C LEU A 152 17.40 -18.05 -5.56
N ASN A 153 17.42 -17.50 -4.35
CA ASN A 153 16.33 -17.59 -3.39
C ASN A 153 15.45 -16.35 -3.49
N SER A 154 14.14 -16.55 -3.46
CA SER A 154 13.20 -15.44 -3.34
C SER A 154 13.47 -14.66 -2.04
N PRO A 155 13.21 -13.34 -2.02
CA PRO A 155 13.20 -12.57 -0.78
C PRO A 155 12.25 -13.18 0.26
N ASP A 156 12.61 -13.10 1.53
CA ASP A 156 11.80 -13.62 2.64
C ASP A 156 10.57 -12.72 2.89
N PHE A 157 10.69 -11.42 2.60
CA PHE A 157 9.58 -10.47 2.66
C PHE A 157 9.78 -9.27 1.71
N ILE A 158 8.68 -8.76 1.16
CA ILE A 158 8.67 -7.60 0.26
C ILE A 158 7.51 -6.67 0.66
N GLY A 159 7.85 -5.54 1.29
CA GLY A 159 6.94 -4.47 1.70
C GLY A 159 6.81 -3.37 0.65
N GLU A 160 6.22 -2.24 1.03
CA GLU A 160 5.96 -1.12 0.10
C GLU A 160 7.26 -0.45 -0.39
N ASN A 161 8.26 -0.35 0.49
CA ASN A 161 9.58 0.22 0.18
C ASN A 161 10.76 -0.49 0.90
N ILE A 162 10.52 -1.69 1.42
CA ILE A 162 11.44 -2.45 2.26
C ILE A 162 11.48 -3.91 1.81
N VAL A 163 12.66 -4.53 1.84
CA VAL A 163 12.84 -5.95 1.47
C VAL A 163 13.64 -6.65 2.55
N ALA A 164 13.10 -7.75 3.09
CA ALA A 164 13.88 -8.67 3.92
C ALA A 164 14.33 -9.86 3.07
N PHE A 165 15.61 -10.19 3.10
CA PHE A 165 16.19 -11.23 2.26
C PHE A 165 17.41 -11.86 2.93
N ARG A 166 17.84 -13.00 2.37
CA ARG A 166 19.08 -13.68 2.74
C ARG A 166 20.06 -13.70 1.58
N ASP A 167 21.33 -13.50 1.91
CA ASP A 167 22.43 -13.69 0.95
C ASP A 167 22.93 -15.15 0.91
N ASN A 168 24.00 -15.41 0.16
CA ASN A 168 24.56 -16.76 -0.04
C ASN A 168 25.03 -17.45 1.26
N GLY A 169 25.15 -16.74 2.38
CA GLY A 169 25.57 -17.27 3.69
C GLY A 169 24.41 -17.51 4.67
N ASN A 170 23.15 -17.37 4.22
CA ASN A 170 21.98 -17.25 5.11
C ASN A 170 22.12 -16.06 6.09
N PHE A 171 22.81 -15.00 5.67
CA PHE A 171 22.87 -13.77 6.43
C PHE A 171 21.59 -12.98 6.16
N ASN A 172 20.80 -12.72 7.21
CA ASN A 172 19.53 -12.02 7.08
C ASN A 172 19.77 -10.52 7.01
N LYS A 173 19.17 -9.87 6.01
CA LYS A 173 19.39 -8.46 5.68
C LYS A 173 18.08 -7.77 5.36
N VAL A 174 18.08 -6.45 5.54
CA VAL A 174 16.99 -5.55 5.17
C VAL A 174 17.51 -4.52 4.19
N PHE A 175 16.91 -4.44 3.00
CA PHE A 175 17.09 -3.29 2.12
C PHE A 175 16.03 -2.23 2.44
N TRP A 176 16.48 -1.00 2.70
CA TRP A 176 15.60 0.16 2.90
C TRP A 176 16.34 1.44 2.52
N GLY A 177 15.66 2.38 1.84
CA GLY A 177 16.21 3.69 1.53
C GLY A 177 17.49 3.71 0.67
N GLY A 178 17.72 2.67 -0.15
CA GLY A 178 18.95 2.53 -0.95
C GLY A 178 20.15 1.95 -0.18
N ALA A 179 19.96 1.55 1.08
CA ALA A 179 20.99 0.93 1.91
C ALA A 179 20.58 -0.50 2.33
N ILE A 180 21.57 -1.31 2.69
CA ILE A 180 21.39 -2.66 3.22
C ILE A 180 21.83 -2.68 4.68
N TYR A 181 20.97 -3.21 5.53
CA TYR A 181 21.15 -3.33 6.97
C TYR A 181 21.23 -4.80 7.37
N ASP A 182 22.17 -5.10 8.24
CA ASP A 182 22.46 -6.46 8.70
C ASP A 182 21.64 -6.80 9.95
N ILE A 183 20.95 -7.94 9.95
CA ILE A 183 20.29 -8.51 11.13
C ILE A 183 21.25 -9.47 11.83
N ASP A 184 21.28 -10.74 11.39
CA ASP A 184 22.20 -11.77 11.88
C ASP A 184 22.18 -13.02 10.96
N VAL A 185 23.10 -13.94 11.20
CA VAL A 185 23.13 -15.27 10.59
C VAL A 185 22.20 -16.21 11.34
N TRP A 186 21.21 -16.74 10.65
CA TRP A 186 20.35 -17.80 11.19
C TRP A 186 19.94 -18.78 10.10
N GLN A 187 19.83 -20.06 10.46
CA GLN A 187 19.50 -21.11 9.49
C GLN A 187 18.03 -21.09 9.05
N SER A 188 17.13 -20.68 9.96
CA SER A 188 15.70 -20.61 9.68
C SER A 188 15.31 -19.21 9.18
N SER A 189 14.28 -19.15 8.33
CA SER A 189 13.68 -17.87 7.95
C SER A 189 12.95 -17.24 9.13
N PHE A 190 13.13 -15.94 9.33
CA PHE A 190 12.26 -15.16 10.19
C PHE A 190 10.88 -15.02 9.56
N SER A 191 9.84 -14.92 10.39
CA SER A 191 8.53 -14.46 9.94
C SER A 191 8.51 -12.94 10.04
N TYR A 192 8.42 -12.27 8.90
CA TYR A 192 8.41 -10.81 8.84
C TYR A 192 7.00 -10.29 8.59
N ASN A 193 6.70 -9.13 9.17
CA ASN A 193 5.57 -8.30 8.77
C ASN A 193 6.05 -6.85 8.62
N GLY A 194 5.80 -6.23 7.49
CA GLY A 194 6.29 -4.89 7.19
C GLY A 194 5.27 -4.05 6.42
N GLY A 195 5.41 -2.74 6.52
CA GLY A 195 4.64 -1.78 5.73
C GLY A 195 5.59 -0.84 4.99
N THR A 196 5.35 0.47 5.11
CA THR A 196 6.29 1.50 4.65
C THR A 196 7.22 1.88 5.79
N ASP A 197 8.53 1.93 5.53
CA ASP A 197 9.60 2.35 6.45
C ASP A 197 9.82 1.51 7.71
N ILE A 198 9.07 0.42 7.88
CA ILE A 198 9.05 -0.35 9.12
C ILE A 198 8.87 -1.84 8.85
N LEU A 199 9.55 -2.67 9.66
CA LEU A 199 9.50 -4.13 9.60
C LEU A 199 9.54 -4.70 11.02
N ALA A 200 8.67 -5.64 11.32
CA ALA A 200 8.57 -6.32 12.61
C ALA A 200 8.79 -7.83 12.45
N PHE A 201 9.46 -8.43 13.43
CA PHE A 201 9.69 -9.87 13.50
C PHE A 201 10.06 -10.32 14.92
N ASN A 202 9.89 -11.60 15.20
CA ASN A 202 10.43 -12.21 16.42
C ASN A 202 11.89 -12.61 16.17
N ASP A 203 12.82 -12.05 16.94
CA ASP A 203 14.24 -12.35 16.80
C ASP A 203 14.58 -13.70 17.42
N LEU A 204 14.79 -14.70 16.56
CA LEU A 204 15.11 -16.07 16.91
C LEU A 204 16.41 -16.24 17.70
N VAL A 205 17.33 -15.28 17.64
CA VAL A 205 18.62 -15.32 18.34
C VAL A 205 18.46 -14.83 19.78
N ASN A 206 17.85 -13.66 19.97
CA ASN A 206 17.76 -13.01 21.27
C ASN A 206 16.49 -13.37 22.06
N GLY A 207 15.47 -13.94 21.41
CA GLY A 207 14.20 -14.25 22.08
C GLY A 207 13.26 -13.06 22.20
N THR A 208 13.56 -11.94 21.53
CA THR A 208 12.84 -10.66 21.64
C THR A 208 11.88 -10.44 20.47
N PHE A 209 10.98 -9.47 20.61
CA PHE A 209 10.23 -8.92 19.48
C PHE A 209 10.93 -7.67 18.98
N THR A 210 11.45 -7.74 17.76
CA THR A 210 12.26 -6.68 17.14
C THR A 210 11.47 -5.90 16.10
N VAL A 211 11.69 -4.58 16.08
CA VAL A 211 11.22 -3.69 15.02
C VAL A 211 12.39 -2.96 14.39
N PHE A 212 12.55 -3.08 13.09
CA PHE A 212 13.35 -2.17 12.27
C PHE A 212 12.50 -0.94 11.94
N ASP A 213 12.95 0.23 12.37
CA ASP A 213 12.33 1.53 12.12
C ASP A 213 13.38 2.46 11.50
N LYS A 214 13.24 2.74 10.19
CA LYS A 214 14.08 3.71 9.43
C LYS A 214 15.59 3.55 9.62
N GLY A 215 16.09 2.31 9.57
CA GLY A 215 17.52 2.01 9.64
C GLY A 215 18.05 1.64 11.03
N VAL A 216 17.19 1.59 12.05
CA VAL A 216 17.55 1.21 13.42
C VAL A 216 16.71 0.01 13.86
N PHE A 217 17.34 -0.98 14.48
CA PHE A 217 16.66 -2.12 15.11
C PHE A 217 16.42 -1.83 16.60
N TYR A 218 15.19 -2.06 17.04
CA TYR A 218 14.77 -1.92 18.44
C TYR A 218 14.19 -3.24 18.94
N ASP A 219 14.68 -3.72 20.07
CA ASP A 219 13.99 -4.73 20.87
C ASP A 219 12.80 -4.06 21.58
N VAL A 220 11.60 -4.26 21.04
CA VAL A 220 10.37 -3.59 21.51
C VAL A 220 9.74 -4.33 22.69
N GLU A 221 9.90 -5.66 22.75
CA GLU A 221 9.53 -6.50 23.88
C GLU A 221 10.61 -7.58 24.12
N ASP A 222 10.78 -7.97 25.38
CA ASP A 222 11.76 -8.99 25.82
C ASP A 222 11.35 -10.44 25.47
N PHE A 223 10.19 -10.62 24.83
CA PHE A 223 9.60 -11.91 24.48
C PHE A 223 9.00 -11.85 23.08
N TYR A 224 8.77 -13.02 22.46
CA TYR A 224 8.05 -13.10 21.19
C TYR A 224 6.60 -12.66 21.29
N MET A 225 6.14 -11.99 20.24
CA MET A 225 4.74 -11.64 20.07
C MET A 225 4.06 -12.66 19.15
N ASP A 226 2.89 -13.15 19.57
CA ASP A 226 2.10 -14.12 18.80
C ASP A 226 1.44 -13.50 17.57
N ALA A 227 1.10 -12.21 17.64
CA ALA A 227 0.42 -11.50 16.56
C ALA A 227 0.93 -10.07 16.45
N TYR A 228 1.41 -9.70 15.25
CA TYR A 228 1.90 -8.37 14.90
C TYR A 228 1.62 -8.08 13.41
N LYS A 229 1.30 -6.82 13.09
CA LYS A 229 1.17 -6.31 11.72
C LYS A 229 1.72 -4.90 11.65
N ALA A 230 2.38 -4.60 10.54
CA ALA A 230 2.95 -3.30 10.26
C ALA A 230 2.05 -2.50 9.31
N GLY A 231 1.97 -1.20 9.56
CA GLY A 231 1.41 -0.20 8.64
C GLY A 231 2.51 0.73 8.13
N ARG A 232 2.16 1.96 7.77
CA ARG A 232 3.13 2.97 7.33
C ARG A 232 3.78 3.66 8.53
N GLY A 233 5.00 3.24 8.86
CA GLY A 233 5.78 3.81 9.95
C GLY A 233 5.29 3.42 11.36
N PHE A 234 4.47 2.37 11.49
CA PHE A 234 4.04 1.84 12.78
C PHE A 234 3.85 0.32 12.74
N VAL A 235 3.82 -0.29 13.93
CA VAL A 235 3.49 -1.71 14.15
C VAL A 235 2.40 -1.81 15.20
N ALA A 236 1.36 -2.59 14.92
CA ALA A 236 0.38 -3.01 15.91
C ALA A 236 0.63 -4.45 16.32
N TYR A 237 0.53 -4.76 17.60
CA TYR A 237 0.71 -6.11 18.11
C TYR A 237 -0.05 -6.33 19.42
N THR A 238 -0.28 -7.60 19.77
CA THR A 238 -0.85 -7.97 21.07
C THR A 238 0.28 -8.35 22.02
N ASN A 239 0.40 -7.67 23.15
CA ASN A 239 1.40 -8.01 24.17
C ASN A 239 0.98 -9.23 25.00
N LEU A 240 1.85 -9.69 25.91
CA LEU A 240 1.57 -10.84 26.78
C LEU A 240 0.39 -10.64 27.75
N ASN A 241 -0.02 -9.41 28.01
CA ASN A 241 -1.21 -9.10 28.82
C ASN A 241 -2.50 -9.11 27.99
N GLY A 242 -2.40 -9.32 26.68
CA GLY A 242 -3.53 -9.25 25.75
C GLY A 242 -3.87 -7.82 25.30
N ASP A 243 -3.11 -6.80 25.69
CA ASP A 243 -3.37 -5.42 25.24
C ASP A 243 -2.98 -5.26 23.75
N LEU A 244 -3.82 -4.55 22.99
CA LEU A 244 -3.43 -4.07 21.66
C LEU A 244 -2.53 -2.84 21.79
N ILE A 245 -1.29 -2.98 21.33
CA ILE A 245 -0.25 -1.96 21.39
C ILE A 245 0.01 -1.40 19.99
N TYR A 246 0.15 -0.08 19.92
CA TYR A 246 0.69 0.67 18.80
C TYR A 246 2.13 1.07 19.11
N TYR A 247 3.07 0.71 18.25
CA TYR A 247 4.45 1.16 18.30
C TYR A 247 4.75 2.05 17.10
N SER A 248 5.37 3.21 17.32
CA SER A 248 5.90 4.07 16.26
C SER A 248 7.03 4.96 16.79
N ASN A 249 8.10 5.11 16.01
CA ASN A 249 9.26 5.96 16.31
C ASN A 249 9.80 5.76 17.74
N GLY A 250 9.97 4.51 18.16
CA GLY A 250 10.49 4.17 19.50
C GLY A 250 9.50 4.32 20.67
N THR A 251 8.25 4.72 20.41
CA THR A 251 7.23 4.92 21.46
C THR A 251 6.11 3.89 21.38
N LYS A 252 5.59 3.49 22.55
CA LYS A 252 4.45 2.55 22.68
C LYS A 252 3.22 3.27 23.21
N GLN A 253 2.08 3.05 22.56
CA GLN A 253 0.76 3.50 22.99
C GLN A 253 -0.17 2.30 23.11
N LYS A 254 -0.89 2.21 24.23
CA LYS A 254 -1.96 1.23 24.40
C LYS A 254 -3.23 1.72 23.70
N LEU A 255 -3.80 0.92 22.80
CA LEU A 255 -5.04 1.25 22.07
C LEU A 255 -6.28 0.64 22.73
N SER A 256 -6.13 -0.54 23.32
CA SER A 256 -7.18 -1.24 24.06
C SER A 256 -6.67 -1.73 25.40
N ASN A 257 -7.55 -1.68 26.40
CA ASN A 257 -7.32 -2.26 27.74
C ASN A 257 -7.81 -3.72 27.84
N PHE A 258 -8.36 -4.26 26.76
CA PHE A 258 -8.85 -5.62 26.68
C PHE A 258 -8.28 -6.29 25.42
N ALA A 259 -8.23 -7.62 25.43
CA ALA A 259 -7.91 -8.35 24.22
C ALA A 259 -9.00 -8.09 23.17
N PRO A 260 -8.67 -7.51 22.00
CA PRO A 260 -9.64 -7.32 20.93
C PRO A 260 -10.10 -8.69 20.40
N ASP A 261 -11.36 -8.80 19.99
CA ASP A 261 -11.85 -10.05 19.38
C ASP A 261 -11.16 -10.30 18.03
N PHE A 262 -10.89 -9.22 17.30
CA PHE A 262 -10.02 -9.19 16.13
C PHE A 262 -9.41 -7.80 15.96
N TRP A 263 -8.31 -7.75 15.20
CA TRP A 263 -7.75 -6.50 14.73
C TRP A 263 -7.06 -6.67 13.37
N ASP A 264 -7.03 -5.59 12.61
CA ASP A 264 -6.39 -5.53 11.31
C ASP A 264 -5.67 -4.21 11.09
N VAL A 265 -4.65 -4.25 10.25
CA VAL A 265 -3.78 -3.12 9.93
C VAL A 265 -3.61 -3.06 8.44
N LYS A 266 -3.83 -1.87 7.89
CA LYS A 266 -3.49 -1.59 6.50
C LYS A 266 -3.13 -0.12 6.40
N ASP A 267 -2.01 0.14 5.73
CA ASP A 267 -1.51 1.47 5.43
C ASP A 267 -1.45 2.35 6.70
N ASP A 268 -2.31 3.35 6.83
CA ASP A 268 -2.29 4.34 7.91
C ASP A 268 -3.33 4.07 9.02
N VAL A 269 -4.03 2.92 8.97
CA VAL A 269 -5.15 2.63 9.88
C VAL A 269 -5.02 1.27 10.57
N ILE A 270 -5.44 1.26 11.84
CA ILE A 270 -5.72 0.05 12.62
C ILE A 270 -7.21 -0.01 12.88
N VAL A 271 -7.83 -1.15 12.67
CA VAL A 271 -9.21 -1.39 13.11
C VAL A 271 -9.26 -2.57 14.06
N TRP A 272 -10.18 -2.55 15.02
CA TRP A 272 -10.39 -3.66 15.93
C TRP A 272 -11.82 -3.67 16.46
N SER A 273 -12.23 -4.81 17.01
CA SER A 273 -13.42 -4.89 17.84
C SER A 273 -13.08 -5.17 19.30
N GLU A 274 -13.82 -4.52 20.18
CA GLU A 274 -13.85 -4.82 21.62
C GLU A 274 -15.28 -4.59 22.11
N ASN A 275 -15.81 -5.49 22.96
CA ASN A 275 -17.15 -5.36 23.56
C ASN A 275 -18.29 -5.09 22.54
N ALA A 276 -18.25 -5.75 21.39
CA ALA A 276 -19.19 -5.58 20.26
C ALA A 276 -19.18 -4.19 19.58
N PHE A 277 -18.19 -3.36 19.87
CA PHE A 277 -17.98 -2.08 19.22
C PHE A 277 -16.84 -2.21 18.21
N PHE A 278 -16.88 -1.43 17.15
CA PHE A 278 -15.85 -1.38 16.12
C PHE A 278 -15.14 -0.03 16.17
N TYR A 279 -13.82 -0.08 16.31
CA TYR A 279 -12.97 1.09 16.47
C TYR A 279 -11.95 1.18 15.34
N ALA A 280 -11.48 2.40 15.10
CA ALA A 280 -10.29 2.66 14.31
C ALA A 280 -9.30 3.52 15.09
N PHE A 281 -8.02 3.34 14.79
CA PHE A 281 -6.96 4.27 15.16
C PHE A 281 -6.44 4.86 13.86
N SER A 282 -6.68 6.16 13.69
CA SER A 282 -6.40 6.91 12.46
C SER A 282 -6.03 8.34 12.86
N ASN A 283 -5.03 8.93 12.19
CA ASN A 283 -4.52 10.27 12.51
C ASN A 283 -4.12 10.47 14.00
N GLY A 284 -3.70 9.41 14.69
CA GLY A 284 -3.31 9.46 16.10
C GLY A 284 -4.47 9.46 17.09
N GLU A 285 -5.71 9.29 16.64
CA GLU A 285 -6.90 9.29 17.49
C GLU A 285 -7.64 7.94 17.45
N LYS A 286 -8.16 7.51 18.61
CA LYS A 286 -9.10 6.39 18.70
C LYS A 286 -10.50 6.88 18.35
N ILE A 287 -11.11 6.28 17.33
CA ILE A 287 -12.41 6.67 16.78
C ILE A 287 -13.37 5.48 16.93
N GLU A 288 -14.53 5.71 17.55
CA GLU A 288 -15.63 4.74 17.56
C GLU A 288 -16.34 4.77 16.20
N LEU A 289 -16.12 3.76 15.37
CA LEU A 289 -16.75 3.67 14.04
C LEU A 289 -18.22 3.24 14.13
N ALA A 290 -18.49 2.25 14.99
CA ALA A 290 -19.81 1.66 15.11
C ALA A 290 -20.00 0.94 16.46
N ARG A 291 -21.24 0.89 16.94
CA ARG A 291 -21.67 0.10 18.11
C ARG A 291 -22.19 -1.29 17.72
N TYR A 292 -21.57 -1.86 16.71
CA TYR A 292 -21.77 -3.22 16.20
C TYR A 292 -20.53 -3.60 15.40
N ILE A 293 -20.32 -4.89 15.18
CA ILE A 293 -19.26 -5.39 14.30
C ILE A 293 -19.82 -5.40 12.86
N PRO A 294 -19.26 -4.62 11.92
CA PRO A 294 -19.71 -4.64 10.53
C PRO A 294 -19.57 -6.03 9.90
N LYS A 295 -20.49 -6.38 9.00
CA LYS A 295 -20.43 -7.63 8.24
C LYS A 295 -19.17 -7.72 7.36
N ASP A 296 -18.80 -6.58 6.79
CA ASP A 296 -17.65 -6.43 5.90
C ASP A 296 -17.09 -5.01 6.04
N TYR A 297 -15.77 -4.88 5.83
CA TYR A 297 -15.04 -3.61 5.77
C TYR A 297 -13.88 -3.71 4.77
N GLN A 298 -13.39 -2.55 4.33
CA GLN A 298 -12.16 -2.40 3.56
C GLN A 298 -11.32 -1.29 4.16
N LEU A 299 -10.01 -1.46 4.07
CA LEU A 299 -9.00 -0.52 4.54
C LEU A 299 -8.10 -0.16 3.36
N LYS A 300 -7.84 1.13 3.17
CA LYS A 300 -6.79 1.62 2.28
C LYS A 300 -6.40 3.04 2.71
N ASN A 301 -5.11 3.33 2.70
CA ASN A 301 -4.51 4.56 3.18
C ASN A 301 -5.04 4.89 4.59
N ASN A 302 -5.72 6.03 4.71
CA ASN A 302 -6.31 6.49 5.96
C ASN A 302 -7.85 6.40 5.94
N THR A 303 -8.40 5.47 5.15
CA THR A 303 -9.84 5.33 4.92
C THR A 303 -10.32 3.95 5.35
N VAL A 304 -11.44 3.93 6.06
CA VAL A 304 -12.18 2.71 6.41
C VAL A 304 -13.56 2.78 5.79
N ALA A 305 -13.88 1.91 4.84
CA ALA A 305 -15.24 1.76 4.32
C ALA A 305 -15.85 0.49 4.93
N PHE A 306 -17.08 0.57 5.44
CA PHE A 306 -17.70 -0.56 6.14
C PHE A 306 -19.21 -0.62 5.95
N ARG A 307 -19.75 -1.83 6.09
CA ARG A 307 -21.18 -2.12 6.03
C ARG A 307 -21.90 -1.49 7.23
N ASN A 308 -22.87 -0.62 6.96
CA ASN A 308 -23.63 0.00 8.05
C ASN A 308 -24.78 -0.89 8.58
N ILE A 309 -25.42 -0.52 9.69
CA ILE A 309 -26.50 -1.32 10.32
C ILE A 309 -27.74 -1.48 9.42
N MET A 310 -27.97 -0.55 8.49
CA MET A 310 -29.04 -0.62 7.50
C MET A 310 -28.67 -1.49 6.29
N GLY A 311 -27.43 -2.01 6.25
CA GLY A 311 -26.87 -2.79 5.15
C GLY A 311 -26.34 -1.96 3.97
N GLY A 312 -26.30 -0.64 4.12
CA GLY A 312 -25.64 0.30 3.20
C GLY A 312 -24.14 0.46 3.50
N VAL A 313 -23.54 1.59 3.13
CA VAL A 313 -22.10 1.83 3.27
C VAL A 313 -21.87 3.13 4.05
N SER A 314 -21.06 3.04 5.10
CA SER A 314 -20.48 4.17 5.81
C SER A 314 -18.96 4.15 5.65
N ALA A 315 -18.31 5.29 5.84
CA ALA A 315 -16.86 5.36 5.79
C ALA A 315 -16.31 6.36 6.80
N LEU A 316 -15.13 6.04 7.34
CA LEU A 316 -14.22 7.01 7.96
C LEU A 316 -13.29 7.53 6.86
N VAL A 317 -13.36 8.83 6.57
CA VAL A 317 -12.47 9.49 5.60
C VAL A 317 -11.99 10.79 6.23
N ASN A 318 -10.67 10.99 6.28
CA ASN A 318 -10.04 12.18 6.89
C ASN A 318 -10.50 12.45 8.33
N GLY A 319 -10.73 11.41 9.13
CA GLY A 319 -11.17 11.52 10.52
C GLY A 319 -12.69 11.71 10.72
N GLU A 320 -13.46 11.91 9.66
CA GLU A 320 -14.92 12.07 9.75
C GLU A 320 -15.65 10.79 9.32
N ILE A 321 -16.63 10.38 10.15
CA ILE A 321 -17.53 9.27 9.81
C ILE A 321 -18.71 9.81 9.01
N VAL A 322 -18.89 9.27 7.80
CA VAL A 322 -19.96 9.66 6.90
C VAL A 322 -20.74 8.43 6.44
N GLU A 323 -22.06 8.50 6.55
CA GLU A 323 -22.95 7.56 5.88
C GLU A 323 -23.01 7.91 4.39
N ILE A 324 -22.55 7.02 3.52
CA ILE A 324 -22.55 7.24 2.06
C ILE A 324 -23.94 6.90 1.50
N THR A 325 -24.46 5.72 1.85
CA THR A 325 -25.78 5.24 1.44
C THR A 325 -26.35 4.25 2.45
N ASN A 326 -27.69 4.17 2.54
CA ASN A 326 -28.41 3.11 3.26
C ASN A 326 -28.95 2.01 2.33
N GLN A 327 -28.58 2.07 1.06
CA GLN A 327 -29.06 1.10 0.08
C GLN A 327 -28.39 -0.27 0.28
N PHE A 328 -29.22 -1.27 0.52
CA PHE A 328 -28.80 -2.65 0.74
C PHE A 328 -28.10 -3.25 -0.49
N ASN A 329 -27.20 -4.21 -0.25
CA ASN A 329 -26.44 -4.93 -1.29
C ASN A 329 -25.57 -4.07 -2.22
N SER A 330 -25.19 -2.86 -1.79
CA SER A 330 -24.23 -2.04 -2.53
C SER A 330 -22.81 -2.61 -2.37
N THR A 331 -22.04 -2.68 -3.45
CA THR A 331 -20.61 -3.00 -3.42
C THR A 331 -19.82 -1.70 -3.26
N TYR A 332 -18.61 -1.77 -2.69
CA TYR A 332 -17.78 -0.59 -2.51
C TYR A 332 -16.30 -0.94 -2.65
N SER A 333 -15.52 0.09 -2.98
CA SER A 333 -14.06 0.04 -3.13
C SER A 333 -13.45 1.37 -2.70
N ILE A 334 -12.20 1.33 -2.24
CA ILE A 334 -11.44 2.52 -1.86
C ILE A 334 -10.41 2.83 -2.95
N HIS A 335 -10.38 4.10 -3.36
CA HIS A 335 -9.43 4.65 -4.32
C HIS A 335 -8.73 5.85 -3.68
N THR A 336 -7.44 5.71 -3.38
CA THR A 336 -6.70 6.67 -2.55
C THR A 336 -7.41 6.92 -1.20
N ASN A 337 -8.02 8.11 -1.02
CA ASN A 337 -8.84 8.47 0.14
C ASN A 337 -10.32 8.70 -0.24
N SER A 338 -10.77 8.07 -1.33
CA SER A 338 -12.14 8.19 -1.85
C SER A 338 -12.84 6.84 -1.80
N VAL A 339 -14.14 6.84 -1.52
CA VAL A 339 -14.94 5.62 -1.48
C VAL A 339 -15.91 5.62 -2.65
N LEU A 340 -15.75 4.65 -3.55
CA LEU A 340 -16.65 4.41 -4.67
C LEU A 340 -17.63 3.31 -4.28
N VAL A 341 -18.93 3.62 -4.35
CA VAL A 341 -20.02 2.70 -4.08
C VAL A 341 -20.80 2.45 -5.37
N GLU A 342 -20.92 1.19 -5.76
CA GLU A 342 -21.77 0.76 -6.88
C GLU A 342 -23.12 0.28 -6.32
N LEU A 343 -24.18 0.86 -6.87
CA LEU A 343 -25.56 0.57 -6.51
C LEU A 343 -26.14 -0.56 -7.40
N PHE A 344 -27.25 -1.17 -7.00
CA PHE A 344 -27.84 -2.33 -7.71
C PHE A 344 -28.19 -2.07 -9.18
N ASN A 345 -28.44 -0.81 -9.54
CA ASN A 345 -28.79 -0.33 -10.88
C ASN A 345 -27.55 0.10 -11.69
N ARG A 346 -26.32 -0.18 -11.22
CA ARG A 346 -25.05 0.26 -11.82
C ARG A 346 -24.88 1.78 -11.92
N SER A 347 -25.55 2.53 -11.03
CA SER A 347 -25.17 3.92 -10.75
C SER A 347 -24.11 3.95 -9.66
N PHE A 348 -23.31 5.00 -9.64
CA PHE A 348 -22.18 5.12 -8.72
C PHE A 348 -22.36 6.31 -7.78
N ILE A 349 -22.00 6.12 -6.51
CA ILE A 349 -21.79 7.21 -5.56
C ILE A 349 -20.30 7.24 -5.23
N LEU A 350 -19.63 8.33 -5.58
CA LEU A 350 -18.27 8.60 -5.16
C LEU A 350 -18.30 9.59 -3.98
N PHE A 351 -17.76 9.18 -2.85
CA PHE A 351 -17.47 10.08 -1.75
C PHE A 351 -16.00 10.46 -1.75
N THR A 352 -15.72 11.74 -1.95
CA THR A 352 -14.34 12.29 -1.99
C THR A 352 -14.33 13.75 -1.56
N ASN A 353 -13.29 14.18 -0.85
CA ASN A 353 -13.12 15.56 -0.37
C ASN A 353 -14.37 16.11 0.36
N GLY A 354 -15.00 15.28 1.19
CA GLY A 354 -16.19 15.66 1.97
C GLY A 354 -17.49 15.81 1.16
N LYS A 355 -17.50 15.46 -0.13
CA LYS A 355 -18.66 15.60 -1.02
C LYS A 355 -19.03 14.26 -1.66
N LYS A 356 -20.33 14.09 -1.91
CA LYS A 356 -20.89 12.98 -2.68
C LYS A 356 -21.11 13.41 -4.12
N TYR A 357 -20.62 12.62 -5.06
CA TYR A 357 -20.85 12.76 -6.49
C TYR A 357 -21.61 11.53 -6.96
N VAL A 358 -22.68 11.75 -7.71
CA VAL A 358 -23.54 10.68 -8.22
C VAL A 358 -23.41 10.63 -9.73
N MET A 359 -23.32 9.41 -10.27
CA MET A 359 -23.28 9.15 -11.70
C MET A 359 -24.40 8.20 -12.12
#